data_AF-A0A521YX71-F1
#
_entry.id   AF-A0A521YX71-F1
#
_cell.length_a   1.000
_cell.length_b   1.000
_cell.length_c   1.000
_cell.angle_alpha   90.00
_cell.angle_beta   90.00
_cell.angle_gamma   90.00
#
_symmetry.space_group_name_H-M   'P 1'
#
loop_
_entity.id
_entity.type
_entity.pdbx_description
1 polymer ?
#
loop_
_entity_poly.entity_id
_entity_poly.type
_entity_poly.pdbx_seq_one_letter_code
_entity_poly.pdbx_strand_id
1 'polypeptide(L)'
;MLEELLGQAFWIGLLKIIGVNIVLSGDNAVVIALAARSLPAKQQKQAVIWGSGAAIVMRVLLTLFAVALLTLPWLKIIGSLLLFWIGVKLLVPEDGDDEIEASDQLLSAIKTILVADLVMSLDNVIAVAAAAGGSVVLLILGLAISIPLVIFGATLLLKLMERFPIIITIGGALIGWVAGEMLVADQALQGWLSGLGVDYANDKPMLGRWSLELLAGAIGVVTVVAVGTLMARRKNDAVEPAADRPKS
;
A
#
# COMPACT_ATOMS: atom_id res chain seq x y z
N MET A 1 -13.75 17.62 27.25
CA MET A 1 -12.35 17.86 26.86
C MET A 1 -11.32 17.36 27.89
N LEU A 2 -11.07 18.02 29.04
CA LEU A 2 -10.04 17.52 29.99
C LEU A 2 -10.46 16.24 30.74
N GLU A 3 -11.73 16.08 31.10
CA GLU A 3 -12.24 14.83 31.72
C GLU A 3 -12.26 13.65 30.73
N GLU A 4 -12.47 13.90 29.44
CA GLU A 4 -12.36 12.88 28.39
C GLU A 4 -10.91 12.37 28.26
N LEU A 5 -9.91 13.24 28.39
CA LEU A 5 -8.49 12.88 28.30
C LEU A 5 -8.00 12.05 29.51
N LEU A 6 -8.68 12.15 30.65
CA LEU A 6 -8.32 11.44 31.89
C LEU A 6 -9.10 10.13 32.08
N GLY A 7 -10.13 9.88 31.25
CA GLY A 7 -10.94 8.67 31.33
C GLY A 7 -10.20 7.43 30.82
N GLN A 8 -10.35 6.30 31.52
CA GLN A 8 -9.80 5.00 31.10
C GLN A 8 -10.22 4.61 29.68
N ALA A 9 -11.45 4.96 29.28
CA ALA A 9 -11.97 4.69 27.93
C ALA A 9 -11.17 5.38 26.82
N PHE A 10 -10.65 6.59 27.07
CA PHE A 10 -9.85 7.33 26.10
C PHE A 10 -8.53 6.63 25.83
N TRP A 11 -7.79 6.24 26.88
CA TRP A 11 -6.52 5.54 26.72
C TRP A 11 -6.68 4.15 26.10
N ILE A 12 -7.74 3.43 26.43
CA ILE A 12 -8.07 2.16 25.77
C ILE A 12 -8.38 2.39 24.28
N GLY A 13 -9.18 3.40 23.94
CA GLY A 13 -9.46 3.77 22.54
C GLY A 13 -8.20 4.15 21.78
N LEU A 14 -7.33 4.95 22.39
CA LEU A 14 -6.05 5.37 21.80
C LEU A 14 -5.13 4.17 21.52
N LEU A 15 -4.98 3.27 22.50
CA LEU A 15 -4.20 2.04 22.32
C LEU A 15 -4.79 1.11 21.26
N LYS A 16 -6.13 1.03 21.16
CA LYS A 16 -6.80 0.29 20.08
C LYS A 16 -6.47 0.89 18.72
N ILE A 17 -6.57 2.21 18.55
CA ILE A 17 -6.24 2.88 17.29
C ILE A 17 -4.79 2.64 16.90
N ILE A 18 -3.86 2.82 17.87
CA ILE A 18 -2.43 2.56 17.63
C ILE A 18 -2.21 1.09 17.24
N GLY A 19 -2.80 0.14 17.98
CA GLY A 19 -2.67 -1.28 17.71
C GLY A 19 -3.21 -1.67 16.33
N VAL A 20 -4.41 -1.19 15.99
CA VAL A 20 -5.04 -1.38 14.67
C VAL A 20 -4.14 -0.79 13.58
N ASN A 21 -3.68 0.45 13.73
CA ASN A 21 -2.78 1.06 12.75
C ASN A 21 -1.46 0.32 12.60
N ILE A 22 -0.85 -0.20 13.68
CA ILE A 22 0.41 -0.96 13.57
C ILE A 22 0.22 -2.22 12.75
N VAL A 23 -0.86 -2.97 13.01
CA VAL A 23 -1.19 -4.19 12.24
C VAL A 23 -1.46 -3.85 10.78
N LEU A 24 -2.21 -2.77 10.53
CA LEU A 24 -2.65 -2.34 9.20
C LEU A 24 -1.66 -1.42 8.46
N SER A 25 -0.50 -1.07 9.04
CA SER A 25 0.50 -0.20 8.38
C SER A 25 1.77 -0.95 8.00
N GLY A 26 1.84 -2.26 8.23
CA GLY A 26 3.00 -3.07 7.88
C GLY A 26 3.24 -3.12 6.37
N ASP A 27 2.18 -3.38 5.61
CA ASP A 27 2.11 -3.29 4.15
C ASP A 27 2.36 -1.87 3.63
N ASN A 28 1.79 -0.85 4.28
CA ASN A 28 2.02 0.55 3.89
C ASN A 28 3.50 0.95 4.08
N ALA A 29 4.16 0.48 5.15
CA ALA A 29 5.58 0.70 5.37
C ALA A 29 6.44 0.02 4.28
N VAL A 30 6.02 -1.14 3.78
CA VAL A 30 6.66 -1.82 2.64
C VAL A 30 6.54 -0.97 1.38
N VAL A 31 5.35 -0.44 1.05
CA VAL A 31 5.19 0.41 -0.14
C VAL A 31 5.97 1.70 -0.03
N ILE A 32 5.99 2.33 1.14
CA ILE A 32 6.79 3.53 1.40
C ILE A 32 8.28 3.24 1.17
N ALA A 33 8.79 2.13 1.72
CA ALA A 33 10.18 1.74 1.53
C ALA A 33 10.48 1.42 0.06
N LEU A 34 9.63 0.66 -0.62
CA LEU A 34 9.81 0.33 -2.04
C LEU A 34 9.81 1.57 -2.94
N ALA A 35 8.95 2.53 -2.68
CA ALA A 35 8.85 3.78 -3.45
C ALA A 35 10.01 4.74 -3.17
N ALA A 36 10.53 4.76 -1.94
CA ALA A 36 11.66 5.61 -1.60
C ALA A 36 13.02 5.03 -2.04
N ARG A 37 13.14 3.72 -2.29
CA ARG A 37 14.44 3.05 -2.44
C ARG A 37 15.28 3.53 -3.63
N SER A 38 14.66 3.99 -4.71
CA SER A 38 15.37 4.46 -5.90
C SER A 38 15.98 5.85 -5.72
N LEU A 39 15.61 6.57 -4.65
CA LEU A 39 16.09 7.92 -4.39
C LEU A 39 17.48 7.94 -3.73
N PRO A 40 18.24 9.03 -3.90
CA PRO A 40 19.45 9.28 -3.11
C PRO A 40 19.16 9.30 -1.61
N ALA A 41 20.08 8.80 -0.77
CA ALA A 41 19.88 8.59 0.67
C ALA A 41 19.27 9.78 1.44
N LYS A 42 19.60 11.03 1.05
CA LYS A 42 19.01 12.24 1.65
C LYS A 42 17.53 12.40 1.29
N GLN A 43 17.18 12.11 0.05
CA GLN A 43 15.81 12.19 -0.46
C GLN A 43 14.95 11.01 -0.04
N GLN A 44 15.51 9.82 0.19
CA GLN A 44 14.76 8.70 0.76
C GLN A 44 14.08 9.10 2.08
N LYS A 45 14.84 9.72 2.98
CA LYS A 45 14.29 10.23 4.26
C LYS A 45 13.22 11.29 4.04
N GLN A 46 13.41 12.18 3.06
CA GLN A 46 12.42 13.19 2.72
C GLN A 46 11.14 12.56 2.17
N ALA A 47 11.24 11.58 1.27
CA ALA A 47 10.11 10.84 0.72
C ALA A 47 9.34 10.11 1.81
N VAL A 48 10.04 9.45 2.73
CA VAL A 48 9.41 8.76 3.88
C VAL A 48 8.68 9.76 4.79
N ILE A 49 9.33 10.87 5.17
CA ILE A 49 8.74 11.84 6.10
C ILE A 49 7.57 12.60 5.45
N TRP A 50 7.79 13.19 4.27
CA TRP A 50 6.76 13.98 3.58
C TRP A 50 5.65 13.10 3.02
N GLY A 51 5.99 11.93 2.48
CA GLY A 51 5.02 10.95 2.02
C GLY A 51 4.14 10.44 3.15
N SER A 52 4.72 10.01 4.28
CA SER A 52 3.94 9.55 5.44
C SER A 52 3.11 10.67 6.07
N GLY A 53 3.67 11.89 6.14
CA GLY A 53 2.96 13.06 6.65
C GLY A 53 1.76 13.45 5.78
N ALA A 54 1.93 13.47 4.46
CA ALA A 54 0.82 13.77 3.56
C ALA A 54 -0.22 12.62 3.50
N ALA A 55 0.24 11.36 3.58
CA ALA A 55 -0.62 10.19 3.67
C ALA A 55 -1.51 10.23 4.93
N ILE A 56 -0.99 10.69 6.08
CA ILE A 56 -1.82 10.78 7.29
C ILE A 56 -2.92 11.83 7.19
N VAL A 57 -2.63 12.96 6.55
CA VAL A 57 -3.62 14.03 6.34
C VAL A 57 -4.71 13.49 5.43
N MET A 58 -4.31 12.80 4.36
CA MET A 58 -5.24 12.09 3.49
C MET A 58 -6.07 11.08 4.27
N ARG A 59 -5.45 10.25 5.13
CA ARG A 59 -6.16 9.26 5.94
C ARG A 59 -7.19 9.89 6.89
N VAL A 60 -6.86 11.00 7.54
CA VAL A 60 -7.83 11.75 8.36
C VAL A 60 -9.00 12.21 7.50
N LEU A 61 -8.73 12.81 6.33
CA LEU A 61 -9.77 13.26 5.41
C LEU A 61 -10.65 12.09 4.94
N LEU A 62 -10.05 11.00 4.47
CA LEU A 62 -10.77 9.78 4.06
C LEU A 62 -11.63 9.24 5.19
N THR A 63 -11.15 9.32 6.43
CA THR A 63 -11.92 8.82 7.57
C THR A 63 -13.20 9.59 7.83
N LEU A 64 -13.19 10.89 7.59
CA LEU A 64 -14.40 11.70 7.68
C LEU A 64 -15.44 11.31 6.62
N PHE A 65 -15.00 10.77 5.48
CA PHE A 65 -15.85 10.35 4.37
C PHE A 65 -15.94 8.83 4.19
N ALA A 66 -15.44 8.04 5.16
CA ALA A 66 -15.24 6.59 5.01
C ALA A 66 -16.50 5.85 4.59
N VAL A 67 -17.60 6.15 5.29
CA VAL A 67 -18.91 5.53 5.05
C VAL A 67 -19.42 5.85 3.64
N ALA A 68 -19.16 7.06 3.14
CA ALA A 68 -19.56 7.48 1.80
C ALA A 68 -18.68 6.87 0.70
N LEU A 69 -17.38 6.68 0.97
CA LEU A 69 -16.45 6.07 0.02
C LEU A 69 -16.78 4.58 -0.21
N LEU A 70 -17.16 3.85 0.84
CA LEU A 70 -17.46 2.41 0.73
C LEU A 70 -18.72 2.07 -0.06
N THR A 71 -19.67 2.99 -0.16
CA THR A 71 -20.88 2.76 -0.95
C THR A 71 -20.64 2.99 -2.45
N LEU A 72 -19.46 3.46 -2.83
CA LEU A 72 -19.10 3.66 -4.24
C LEU A 72 -18.74 2.31 -4.88
N PRO A 73 -19.55 1.80 -5.83
CA PRO A 73 -19.16 0.63 -6.60
C PRO A 73 -17.92 0.96 -7.44
N TRP A 74 -17.14 -0.06 -7.79
CA TRP A 74 -15.92 0.04 -8.62
C TRP A 74 -14.71 0.69 -7.95
N LEU A 75 -14.86 1.27 -6.76
CA LEU A 75 -13.76 1.95 -6.08
C LEU A 75 -12.60 0.99 -5.77
N LYS A 76 -12.92 -0.22 -5.27
CA LYS A 76 -11.92 -1.25 -4.96
C LYS A 76 -11.32 -1.85 -6.23
N ILE A 77 -12.11 -1.99 -7.29
CA ILE A 77 -11.60 -2.43 -8.60
C ILE A 77 -10.57 -1.43 -9.13
N ILE A 78 -10.91 -0.14 -9.20
CA ILE A 78 -9.98 0.89 -9.69
C ILE A 78 -8.74 0.92 -8.82
N GLY A 79 -8.90 0.90 -7.50
CA GLY A 79 -7.77 0.82 -6.58
C GLY A 79 -6.89 -0.41 -6.83
N SER A 80 -7.49 -1.58 -7.09
CA SER A 80 -6.73 -2.82 -7.28
C SER A 80 -5.87 -2.75 -8.54
N LEU A 81 -6.39 -2.16 -9.61
CA LEU A 81 -5.65 -1.93 -10.85
C LEU A 81 -4.48 -0.96 -10.63
N LEU A 82 -4.70 0.10 -9.83
CA LEU A 82 -3.63 1.01 -9.42
C LEU A 82 -2.56 0.28 -8.59
N LEU A 83 -2.95 -0.58 -7.64
CA LEU A 83 -1.99 -1.35 -6.85
C LEU A 83 -1.24 -2.38 -7.69
N PHE A 84 -1.88 -3.05 -8.65
CA PHE A 84 -1.18 -3.92 -9.60
C PHE A 84 -0.13 -3.14 -10.39
N TRP A 85 -0.49 -1.96 -10.90
CA TRP A 85 0.44 -1.10 -11.60
C TRP A 85 1.59 -0.63 -10.70
N ILE A 86 1.30 -0.20 -9.47
CA ILE A 86 2.32 0.21 -8.48
C ILE A 86 3.22 -0.98 -8.13
N GLY A 87 2.67 -2.16 -7.86
CA GLY A 87 3.43 -3.36 -7.51
C GLY A 87 4.40 -3.75 -8.62
N VAL A 88 3.95 -3.73 -9.87
CA VAL A 88 4.83 -3.98 -11.03
C VAL A 88 5.87 -2.86 -11.18
N LYS A 89 5.44 -1.60 -11.18
CA LYS A 89 6.32 -0.43 -11.32
C LYS A 89 7.43 -0.44 -10.26
N LEU A 90 7.08 -0.75 -9.02
CA LEU A 90 8.02 -0.81 -7.91
C LEU A 90 8.94 -2.03 -7.97
N LEU A 91 8.70 -3.05 -8.80
CA LEU A 91 9.68 -4.12 -9.03
C LEU A 91 10.64 -3.82 -10.18
N VAL A 92 10.21 -2.98 -11.12
CA VAL A 92 11.03 -2.58 -12.26
C VAL A 92 12.03 -1.50 -11.81
N PRO A 93 13.34 -1.66 -12.08
CA PRO A 93 14.32 -0.60 -11.83
C PRO A 93 13.93 0.67 -12.59
N GLU A 94 13.95 1.84 -11.96
CA GLU A 94 13.82 3.12 -12.67
C GLU A 94 15.08 3.39 -13.48
N ASP A 95 14.94 4.05 -14.64
CA ASP A 95 16.10 4.43 -15.45
C ASP A 95 16.96 5.41 -14.66
N GLY A 96 18.27 5.19 -14.65
CA GLY A 96 19.24 6.18 -14.22
C GLY A 96 19.39 7.28 -15.28
N ASP A 97 18.27 7.81 -15.79
CA ASP A 97 18.31 8.99 -16.64
C ASP A 97 18.72 10.16 -15.73
N ASP A 98 20.02 10.47 -15.77
CA ASP A 98 20.65 11.61 -15.10
C ASP A 98 20.02 12.97 -15.52
N GLU A 99 19.12 12.98 -16.52
CA GLU A 99 18.33 14.15 -16.93
C GLU A 99 17.12 14.44 -16.04
N ILE A 100 16.62 13.49 -15.24
CA ILE A 100 15.47 13.74 -14.37
C ILE A 100 15.94 14.42 -13.09
N GLU A 101 15.45 15.65 -12.86
CA GLU A 101 15.77 16.37 -11.63
C GLU A 101 15.39 15.55 -10.40
N ALA A 102 16.28 15.54 -9.40
CA ALA A 102 16.06 14.76 -8.20
C ALA A 102 14.81 15.25 -7.40
N SER A 103 14.34 16.49 -7.63
CA SER A 103 13.04 17.01 -7.18
C SER A 103 11.86 16.24 -7.76
N ASP A 104 11.91 15.92 -9.06
CA ASP A 104 10.82 15.23 -9.77
C ASP A 104 10.72 13.77 -9.34
N GLN A 105 11.86 13.12 -9.11
CA GLN A 105 11.90 11.76 -8.55
C GLN A 105 11.30 11.73 -7.14
N LEU A 106 11.66 12.69 -6.29
CA LEU A 106 11.08 12.83 -4.94
C LEU A 106 9.55 13.02 -5.00
N LEU A 107 9.06 13.91 -5.87
CA LEU A 107 7.63 14.13 -6.06
C LEU A 107 6.93 12.88 -6.60
N SER A 108 7.56 12.14 -7.52
CA SER A 108 7.05 10.88 -8.05
C SER A 108 6.91 9.80 -6.96
N ALA A 109 7.93 9.69 -6.09
CA ALA A 109 7.88 8.78 -4.95
C ALA A 109 6.78 9.15 -3.96
N ILE A 110 6.66 10.44 -3.59
CA ILE A 110 5.59 10.93 -2.70
C ILE A 110 4.21 10.66 -3.30
N LYS A 111 4.01 10.91 -4.61
CA LYS A 111 2.75 10.59 -5.30
C LYS A 111 2.45 9.10 -5.27
N THR A 112 3.44 8.24 -5.49
CA THR A 112 3.28 6.79 -5.43
C THR A 112 2.86 6.34 -4.03
N ILE A 113 3.50 6.89 -2.99
CA ILE A 113 3.13 6.65 -1.58
C ILE A 113 1.69 7.07 -1.32
N LEU A 114 1.29 8.27 -1.74
CA LEU A 114 -0.07 8.80 -1.52
C LEU A 114 -1.13 7.97 -2.22
N VAL A 115 -0.93 7.61 -3.49
CA VAL A 115 -1.89 6.81 -4.25
C VAL A 115 -2.00 5.41 -3.66
N ALA A 116 -0.88 4.81 -3.27
CA ALA A 116 -0.89 3.50 -2.65
C ALA A 116 -1.58 3.53 -1.27
N ASP A 117 -1.24 4.50 -0.42
CA ASP A 117 -1.88 4.65 0.90
C ASP A 117 -3.36 4.97 0.76
N LEU A 118 -3.77 5.84 -0.18
CA LEU A 118 -5.19 6.11 -0.47
C LEU A 118 -5.96 4.81 -0.69
N VAL A 119 -5.45 3.97 -1.59
CA VAL A 119 -6.14 2.74 -2.01
C VAL A 119 -6.16 1.72 -0.87
N MET A 120 -5.01 1.44 -0.25
CA MET A 120 -4.92 0.47 0.85
C MET A 120 -5.67 0.95 2.09
N SER A 121 -5.69 2.25 2.34
CA SER A 121 -6.35 2.81 3.53
C SER A 121 -7.86 2.84 3.43
N LEU A 122 -8.48 2.60 2.27
CA LEU A 122 -9.95 2.55 2.14
C LEU A 122 -10.60 1.61 3.15
N ASP A 123 -10.02 0.41 3.32
CA ASP A 123 -10.52 -0.57 4.30
C ASP A 123 -9.99 -0.30 5.71
N ASN A 124 -8.76 0.20 5.85
CA ASN A 124 -8.13 0.49 7.15
C ASN A 124 -8.81 1.66 7.89
N VAL A 125 -9.30 2.64 7.13
CA VAL A 125 -9.95 3.84 7.64
C VAL A 125 -11.21 3.49 8.44
N ILE A 126 -11.95 2.45 8.06
CA ILE A 126 -13.17 2.01 8.77
C ILE A 126 -12.81 1.41 10.12
N ALA A 127 -11.77 0.57 10.16
CA ALA A 127 -11.30 -0.04 11.39
C ALA A 127 -10.84 1.03 12.39
N VAL A 128 -10.13 2.06 11.90
CA VAL A 128 -9.72 3.21 12.70
C VAL A 128 -10.91 4.06 13.14
N ALA A 129 -11.87 4.33 12.25
CA ALA A 129 -13.10 5.07 12.59
C ALA A 129 -13.91 4.36 13.68
N ALA A 130 -14.05 3.04 13.56
CA ALA A 130 -14.73 2.19 14.53
C ALA A 130 -13.99 2.19 15.88
N ALA A 131 -12.66 2.11 15.86
CA ALA A 131 -11.84 2.18 17.08
C ALA A 131 -11.90 3.55 17.76
N ALA A 132 -12.07 4.63 16.98
CA ALA A 132 -12.22 5.99 17.49
C ALA A 132 -13.60 6.28 18.07
N GLY A 133 -14.62 5.46 17.76
CA GLY A 133 -15.95 5.59 18.34
C GLY A 133 -16.61 6.96 18.11
N GLY A 134 -16.31 7.60 16.97
CA GLY A 134 -16.80 8.95 16.63
C GLY A 134 -16.00 10.12 17.21
N SER A 135 -14.98 9.87 18.03
CA SER A 135 -14.10 10.94 18.55
C SER A 135 -13.01 11.30 17.56
N VAL A 136 -13.19 12.45 16.90
CA VAL A 136 -12.19 13.02 15.97
C VAL A 136 -10.85 13.29 16.66
N VAL A 137 -10.89 13.67 17.95
CA VAL A 137 -9.66 13.91 18.73
C VAL A 137 -8.87 12.62 18.95
N LEU A 138 -9.54 11.52 19.34
CA LEU A 138 -8.90 10.21 19.48
C LEU A 138 -8.30 9.73 18.17
N LEU A 139 -9.05 9.92 17.07
CA LEU A 139 -8.62 9.58 15.73
C LEU A 139 -7.34 10.33 15.33
N ILE A 140 -7.33 11.66 15.44
CA ILE A 140 -6.18 12.49 15.05
C ILE A 140 -4.96 12.14 15.91
N LEU A 141 -5.13 11.99 17.22
CA LEU A 141 -4.02 11.65 18.12
C LEU A 141 -3.48 10.25 17.86
N GLY A 142 -4.34 9.24 17.68
CA GLY A 142 -3.90 7.88 17.37
C GLY A 142 -3.17 7.78 16.04
N LEU A 143 -3.65 8.50 15.02
CA LEU A 143 -3.00 8.62 13.71
C LEU A 143 -1.67 9.37 13.82
N ALA A 144 -1.62 10.50 14.52
CA ALA A 144 -0.39 11.28 14.69
C ALA A 144 0.71 10.50 15.42
N ILE A 145 0.37 9.76 16.48
CA ILE A 145 1.31 8.90 17.22
C ILE A 145 1.79 7.73 16.35
N SER A 146 1.00 7.28 15.38
CA SER A 146 1.39 6.20 14.47
C SER A 146 2.43 6.64 13.42
N ILE A 147 2.54 7.94 13.11
CA ILE A 147 3.46 8.46 12.08
C ILE A 147 4.93 8.11 12.39
N PRO A 148 5.48 8.40 13.59
CA PRO A 148 6.86 8.02 13.89
C PRO A 148 7.12 6.52 13.77
N LEU A 149 6.14 5.68 14.11
CA LEU A 149 6.26 4.22 14.01
C LEU A 149 6.35 3.79 12.55
N VAL A 150 5.51 4.32 11.67
CA VAL A 150 5.55 4.03 10.23
C VAL A 150 6.85 4.53 9.61
N ILE A 151 7.27 5.76 9.93
CA ILE A 151 8.54 6.32 9.45
C ILE A 151 9.72 5.44 9.88
N PHE A 152 9.73 5.00 11.14
CA PHE A 152 10.75 4.10 11.67
C PHE A 152 10.72 2.75 10.94
N GLY A 153 9.55 2.14 10.78
CA GLY A 153 9.36 0.87 10.10
C GLY A 153 9.81 0.92 8.63
N ALA A 154 9.39 1.95 7.88
CA ALA A 154 9.80 2.15 6.49
C ALA A 154 11.32 2.39 6.38
N THR A 155 11.91 3.15 7.31
CA THR A 155 13.37 3.37 7.32
C THR A 155 14.13 2.08 7.64
N LEU A 156 13.61 1.23 8.53
CA LEU A 156 14.18 -0.08 8.81
C LEU A 156 14.09 -1.00 7.60
N LEU A 157 12.92 -1.03 6.94
CA LEU A 157 12.72 -1.81 5.72
C LEU A 157 13.63 -1.36 4.58
N LEU A 158 13.86 -0.05 4.40
CA LEU A 158 14.83 0.47 3.43
C LEU A 158 16.22 -0.10 3.65
N LYS A 159 16.75 -0.01 4.88
CA LYS A 159 18.06 -0.59 5.24
C LYS A 159 18.10 -2.11 5.03
N LEU A 160 16.97 -2.77 5.28
CA LEU A 160 16.88 -4.21 5.12
C LEU A 160 16.86 -4.61 3.64
N MET A 161 16.23 -3.82 2.77
CA MET A 161 16.27 -4.01 1.31
C MET A 161 17.67 -3.80 0.73
N GLU A 162 18.44 -2.82 1.23
CA GLU A 162 19.85 -2.63 0.86
C GLU A 162 20.69 -3.87 1.17
N ARG A 163 20.42 -4.52 2.31
CA ARG A 163 21.14 -5.73 2.73
C ARG A 163 20.60 -7.01 2.10
N PHE A 164 19.29 -7.10 1.88
CA PHE A 164 18.59 -8.28 1.39
C PHE A 164 17.63 -7.88 0.26
N PRO A 165 18.12 -7.84 -1.00
CA PRO A 165 17.32 -7.44 -2.16
C PRO A 165 16.05 -8.28 -2.39
N ILE A 166 16.02 -9.52 -1.88
CA ILE A 166 14.83 -10.39 -1.95
C ILE A 166 13.57 -9.75 -1.34
N ILE A 167 13.75 -8.84 -0.38
CA ILE A 167 12.65 -8.11 0.27
C ILE A 167 11.91 -7.21 -0.71
N ILE A 168 12.58 -6.76 -1.78
CA ILE A 168 11.93 -6.01 -2.85
C ILE A 168 10.86 -6.87 -3.51
N THR A 169 11.22 -8.09 -3.90
CA THR A 169 10.29 -9.04 -4.53
C THR A 169 9.19 -9.46 -3.57
N ILE A 170 9.51 -9.69 -2.29
CA ILE A 170 8.51 -10.01 -1.26
C ILE A 170 7.54 -8.84 -1.09
N GLY A 171 8.03 -7.60 -1.09
CA GLY A 171 7.19 -6.42 -0.98
C GLY A 171 6.28 -6.24 -2.19
N GLY A 172 6.79 -6.44 -3.41
CA GLY A 172 5.97 -6.47 -4.62
C GLY A 172 4.93 -7.59 -4.60
N ALA A 173 5.29 -8.77 -4.11
CA ALA A 173 4.35 -9.87 -3.90
C ALA A 173 3.24 -9.48 -2.92
N LEU A 174 3.57 -8.85 -1.79
CA LEU A 174 2.58 -8.36 -0.82
C LEU A 174 1.60 -7.36 -1.45
N ILE A 175 2.09 -6.41 -2.25
CA ILE A 175 1.22 -5.48 -3.00
C ILE A 175 0.31 -6.24 -3.97
N GLY A 176 0.85 -7.22 -4.69
CA GLY A 176 0.07 -8.07 -5.60
C GLY A 176 -1.01 -8.88 -4.88
N TRP A 177 -0.71 -9.38 -3.67
CA TRP A 177 -1.68 -10.06 -2.83
C TRP A 177 -2.84 -9.14 -2.47
N VAL A 178 -2.54 -7.96 -1.91
CA VAL A 178 -3.55 -6.97 -1.50
C VAL A 178 -4.38 -6.52 -2.69
N ALA A 179 -3.75 -6.26 -3.84
CA ALA A 179 -4.46 -5.91 -5.07
C ALA A 179 -5.44 -7.01 -5.51
N GLY A 180 -5.02 -8.28 -5.47
CA GLY A 180 -5.87 -9.41 -5.85
C GLY A 180 -7.06 -9.62 -4.91
N GLU A 181 -6.82 -9.59 -3.60
CA GLU A 181 -7.88 -9.67 -2.59
C GLU A 181 -8.90 -8.54 -2.77
N MET A 182 -8.41 -7.30 -2.92
CA MET A 182 -9.27 -6.13 -3.06
C MET A 182 -10.08 -6.10 -4.36
N LEU A 183 -9.54 -6.65 -5.45
CA LEU A 183 -10.23 -6.73 -6.74
C LEU A 183 -11.56 -7.50 -6.63
N VAL A 184 -11.56 -8.65 -5.96
CA VAL A 184 -12.74 -9.53 -5.85
C VAL A 184 -13.67 -9.15 -4.70
N ALA A 185 -13.22 -8.27 -3.81
CA ALA A 185 -14.00 -7.77 -2.67
C ALA A 185 -14.93 -6.58 -3.03
N ASP A 186 -14.94 -6.10 -4.28
CA ASP A 186 -15.79 -4.97 -4.70
C ASP A 186 -17.27 -5.37 -4.83
N GLN A 187 -18.17 -4.49 -4.35
CA GLN A 187 -19.62 -4.67 -4.43
C GLN A 187 -20.13 -4.80 -5.87
N ALA A 188 -19.46 -4.15 -6.84
CA ALA A 188 -19.82 -4.22 -8.24
C ALA A 188 -19.72 -5.64 -8.83
N LEU A 189 -18.85 -6.49 -8.28
CA LEU A 189 -18.68 -7.86 -8.75
C LEU A 189 -19.65 -8.84 -8.11
N GLN A 190 -20.35 -8.48 -7.04
CA GLN A 190 -21.20 -9.42 -6.30
C GLN A 190 -22.28 -10.08 -7.16
N GLY A 191 -22.94 -9.29 -8.01
CA GLY A 191 -23.97 -9.82 -8.93
C GLY A 191 -23.41 -10.77 -9.98
N TRP A 192 -22.22 -10.48 -10.51
CA TRP A 192 -21.57 -11.34 -11.50
C TRP A 192 -20.99 -12.60 -10.88
N LEU A 193 -20.34 -12.48 -9.72
CA LEU A 193 -19.75 -13.59 -8.97
C LEU A 193 -20.83 -14.56 -8.47
N SER A 194 -21.93 -14.06 -7.93
CA SER A 194 -23.06 -14.91 -7.53
C SER A 194 -23.67 -15.67 -8.71
N GLY A 195 -23.74 -15.06 -9.90
CA GLY A 195 -24.15 -15.74 -11.13
C GLY A 195 -23.20 -16.87 -11.58
N LEU A 196 -21.95 -16.88 -11.11
CA LEU A 196 -20.96 -17.92 -11.35
C LEU A 196 -20.91 -18.99 -10.24
N GLY A 197 -21.81 -18.92 -9.26
CA GLY A 197 -21.85 -19.84 -8.12
C GLY A 197 -20.87 -19.48 -6.99
N VAL A 198 -20.49 -18.21 -6.86
CA VAL A 198 -19.77 -17.69 -5.69
C VAL A 198 -20.78 -17.27 -4.62
N ASP A 199 -20.69 -17.90 -3.46
CA ASP A 199 -21.50 -17.55 -2.29
C ASP A 199 -20.81 -16.48 -1.46
N TYR A 200 -21.56 -15.70 -0.67
CA TYR A 200 -20.99 -14.71 0.25
C TYR A 200 -21.21 -15.16 1.69
N ALA A 201 -20.11 -15.39 2.43
CA ALA A 201 -20.15 -15.72 3.84
C ALA A 201 -19.41 -14.63 4.64
N ASN A 202 -20.12 -13.94 5.54
CA ASN A 202 -19.59 -12.78 6.29
C ASN A 202 -18.94 -11.73 5.37
N ASP A 203 -19.66 -11.32 4.32
CA ASP A 203 -19.20 -10.37 3.28
C ASP A 203 -17.98 -10.80 2.46
N LYS A 204 -17.50 -12.04 2.61
CA LYS A 204 -16.37 -12.58 1.84
C LYS A 204 -16.86 -13.49 0.70
N PRO A 205 -16.35 -13.31 -0.53
CA PRO A 205 -16.67 -14.17 -1.67
C PRO A 205 -16.04 -15.56 -1.51
N MET A 206 -16.87 -16.60 -1.57
CA MET A 206 -16.52 -18.01 -1.38
C MET A 206 -16.84 -18.80 -2.65
N LEU A 207 -15.85 -19.53 -3.17
CA LEU A 207 -16.05 -20.50 -4.24
C LEU A 207 -16.01 -21.91 -3.64
N GLY A 208 -17.19 -22.42 -3.28
CA GLY A 208 -17.32 -23.67 -2.52
C GLY A 208 -16.69 -23.54 -1.12
N ARG A 209 -15.56 -24.21 -0.88
CA ARG A 209 -14.83 -24.14 0.40
C ARG A 209 -13.64 -23.16 0.39
N TRP A 210 -13.37 -22.53 -0.75
CA TRP A 210 -12.19 -21.69 -0.94
C TRP A 210 -12.56 -20.22 -0.92
N SER A 211 -11.73 -19.41 -0.25
CA SER A 211 -11.83 -17.95 -0.33
C SER A 211 -11.36 -17.46 -1.69
N LEU A 212 -12.25 -16.77 -2.40
CA LEU A 212 -11.91 -16.16 -3.67
C LEU A 212 -10.85 -15.06 -3.46
N GLU A 213 -10.86 -14.37 -2.31
CA GLU A 213 -9.84 -13.40 -1.92
C GLU A 213 -8.45 -14.04 -1.83
N LEU A 214 -8.35 -15.23 -1.22
CA LEU A 214 -7.07 -15.96 -1.13
C LEU A 214 -6.57 -16.39 -2.51
N LEU A 215 -7.47 -16.88 -3.36
CA LEU A 215 -7.11 -17.30 -4.73
C LEU A 215 -6.70 -16.09 -5.58
N ALA A 216 -7.47 -15.01 -5.52
CA ALA A 216 -7.19 -13.78 -6.25
C ALA A 216 -5.91 -13.12 -5.75
N GLY A 217 -5.66 -13.11 -4.44
CA GLY A 217 -4.39 -12.66 -3.84
C GLY A 217 -3.20 -13.49 -4.31
N ALA A 218 -3.32 -14.83 -4.33
CA ALA A 218 -2.27 -15.69 -4.84
C ALA A 218 -1.99 -15.46 -6.34
N ILE A 219 -3.04 -15.30 -7.15
CA ILE A 219 -2.92 -14.93 -8.56
C ILE A 219 -2.25 -13.56 -8.70
N GLY A 220 -2.62 -12.61 -7.83
CA GLY A 220 -2.06 -11.27 -7.82
C GLY A 220 -0.57 -11.24 -7.49
N VAL A 221 -0.12 -12.04 -6.52
CA VAL A 221 1.31 -12.28 -6.24
C VAL A 221 2.04 -12.76 -7.48
N VAL A 222 1.53 -13.83 -8.10
CA VAL A 222 2.16 -14.42 -9.28
C VAL A 222 2.20 -13.40 -10.42
N THR A 223 1.13 -12.65 -10.62
CA THR A 223 1.03 -11.62 -11.66
C THR A 223 2.05 -10.52 -11.46
N VAL A 224 2.11 -9.90 -10.28
CA VAL A 224 3.05 -8.81 -9.99
C VAL A 224 4.49 -9.29 -10.07
N VAL A 225 4.80 -10.43 -9.46
CA VAL A 225 6.17 -10.95 -9.43
C VAL A 225 6.61 -11.39 -10.83
N ALA A 226 5.77 -12.12 -11.58
CA ALA A 226 6.12 -12.57 -12.92
C ALA A 226 6.28 -11.38 -13.87
N VAL A 227 5.30 -10.48 -13.94
CA VAL A 227 5.34 -9.32 -14.83
C VAL A 227 6.48 -8.37 -14.43
N GLY A 228 6.60 -8.04 -13.15
CA GLY A 228 7.66 -7.17 -12.64
C GLY A 228 9.05 -7.73 -12.91
N THR A 229 9.27 -9.02 -12.67
CA THR A 229 10.58 -9.66 -12.92
C THR A 229 10.87 -9.77 -14.42
N LEU A 230 9.88 -10.10 -15.25
CA LEU A 230 10.05 -10.17 -16.71
C LEU A 230 10.38 -8.78 -17.29
N MET A 231 9.70 -7.73 -16.83
CA MET A 231 9.97 -6.36 -17.25
C MET A 231 11.33 -5.87 -16.76
N ALA A 232 11.70 -6.17 -15.52
CA ALA A 232 13.03 -5.84 -14.99
C ALA A 232 14.15 -6.52 -15.78
N ARG A 233 13.99 -7.80 -16.13
CA ARG A 233 14.96 -8.53 -16.98
C ARG A 233 15.09 -7.90 -18.37
N ARG A 234 13.97 -7.67 -19.06
CA ARG A 234 13.96 -7.04 -20.40
C ARG A 234 14.65 -5.69 -20.41
N LYS A 235 14.48 -4.91 -19.34
CA LYS A 235 15.10 -3.60 -19.21
C LYS A 235 16.62 -3.70 -19.06
N ASN A 236 17.10 -4.64 -18.24
CA ASN A 236 18.54 -4.90 -18.13
C ASN A 236 19.12 -5.42 -19.46
N ASP A 237 18.43 -6.36 -20.12
CA ASP A 237 18.88 -6.93 -21.40
C ASP A 237 18.95 -5.89 -22.54
N ALA A 238 18.10 -4.84 -22.51
CA ALA A 238 18.09 -3.77 -23.49
C ALA A 238 19.28 -2.79 -23.35
N VAL A 239 19.86 -2.69 -22.15
CA VAL A 239 21.03 -1.84 -21.86
C VAL A 239 22.34 -2.54 -22.27
N GLU A 240 22.35 -3.88 -22.30
CA GLU A 240 23.57 -4.71 -22.49
C GLU A 240 23.90 -5.24 -23.92
N PRO A 241 23.30 -4.85 -25.07
CA PRO A 241 23.62 -5.48 -26.36
C PRO A 241 24.66 -4.75 -27.24
N ALA A 242 25.34 -3.69 -26.79
CA ALA A 242 26.26 -2.91 -27.64
C ALA A 242 27.76 -3.18 -27.45
N ALA A 243 28.19 -3.87 -26.39
CA ALA A 243 29.61 -3.99 -26.04
C ALA A 243 30.34 -5.19 -26.69
N ASP A 244 29.62 -6.20 -27.21
CA ASP A 244 30.22 -7.49 -27.58
C ASP A 244 29.95 -7.95 -29.02
N ARG A 245 29.77 -7.01 -29.96
CA ARG A 245 29.85 -7.37 -31.39
C ARG A 245 31.32 -7.51 -31.79
N PRO A 246 31.81 -8.73 -32.10
CA PRO A 246 33.16 -8.87 -32.64
C PRO A 246 33.24 -8.05 -33.92
N LYS A 247 34.25 -7.16 -33.99
CA LYS A 247 34.58 -6.45 -35.22
C LYS A 247 35.09 -7.50 -36.22
N SER A 248 34.21 -7.95 -37.10
CA SER A 248 34.55 -8.71 -38.30
C SER A 248 35.06 -7.78 -39.39
#